data_AF-A0A7C2F5I4-F1
#
_entry.id   AF-A0A7C2F5I4-F1
#
_cell.length_a   1.000
_cell.length_b   1.000
_cell.length_c   1.000
_cell.angle_alpha   90.00
_cell.angle_beta   90.00
_cell.angle_gamma   90.00
#
_symmetry.space_group_name_H-M   'P 1'
#
loop_
_entity.id
_entity.type
_entity.pdbx_description
1 polymer ?
#
loop_
_entity_poly.entity_id
_entity_poly.type
_entity_poly.pdbx_seq_one_letter_code
_entity_poly.pdbx_strand_id
1 'polypeptide(L)'
;MREWRSLWIELGTEMAFFVVLEGAVALLWRHNGVLLAVSAIICVVGLARWHARLDICFLLVIGVLGSLAEIVFVQFGGWRYANPTWIGIPVWFPFAFGTTGLIGGRLARTLNAIWDKVSPAAPEES
;
A
#
# COMPACT_ATOMS: atom_id res chain seq x y z
N MET A 1 -23.15 15.16 -9.12
CA MET A 1 -23.49 13.80 -8.62
C MET A 1 -22.60 12.69 -9.20
N ARG A 2 -22.34 12.64 -10.52
CA ARG A 2 -21.54 11.55 -11.14
C ARG A 2 -20.08 11.48 -10.63
N GLU A 3 -19.43 12.63 -10.44
CA GLU A 3 -18.06 12.70 -9.89
C GLU A 3 -17.97 12.34 -8.40
N TRP A 4 -18.96 12.70 -7.60
CA TRP A 4 -19.02 12.29 -6.19
C TRP A 4 -19.09 10.77 -6.07
N ARG A 5 -19.91 10.15 -6.92
CA ARG A 5 -20.03 8.68 -6.96
C ARG A 5 -18.70 8.01 -7.35
N SER A 6 -17.93 8.59 -8.28
CA SER A 6 -16.65 8.01 -8.68
C SER A 6 -15.62 8.06 -7.55
N LEU A 7 -15.52 9.18 -6.81
CA LEU A 7 -14.60 9.29 -5.67
C LEU A 7 -14.91 8.25 -4.57
N TRP A 8 -16.19 8.05 -4.24
CA TRP A 8 -16.58 7.03 -3.27
C TRP A 8 -16.29 5.60 -3.76
N ILE A 9 -16.45 5.33 -5.06
CA ILE A 9 -16.09 4.02 -5.65
C ILE A 9 -14.58 3.82 -5.62
N GLU A 10 -13.79 4.84 -5.93
CA GLU A 10 -12.33 4.79 -5.85
C GLU A 10 -11.87 4.51 -4.42
N LEU A 11 -12.38 5.28 -3.46
CA LEU A 11 -12.09 5.09 -2.03
C LEU A 11 -12.44 3.67 -1.58
N GLY A 12 -13.65 3.19 -1.90
CA GLY A 12 -14.08 1.84 -1.56
C GLY A 12 -13.20 0.76 -2.20
N THR A 13 -12.74 0.98 -3.44
CA THR A 13 -11.83 0.06 -4.12
C THR A 13 -10.46 0.04 -3.47
N GLU A 14 -9.89 1.20 -3.14
CA GLU A 14 -8.59 1.34 -2.48
C GLU A 14 -8.60 0.68 -1.10
N MET A 15 -9.66 0.92 -0.31
CA MET A 15 -9.86 0.26 0.98
C MET A 15 -10.03 -1.25 0.85
N ALA A 16 -10.76 -1.74 -0.15
CA ALA A 16 -10.92 -3.17 -0.38
C ALA A 16 -9.58 -3.85 -0.70
N PHE A 17 -8.75 -3.24 -1.56
CA PHE A 17 -7.41 -3.74 -1.85
C PHE A 17 -6.54 -3.78 -0.58
N PHE A 18 -6.60 -2.75 0.24
CA PHE A 18 -5.87 -2.70 1.50
C PHE A 18 -6.30 -3.83 2.45
N VAL A 19 -7.60 -3.99 2.67
CA VAL A 19 -8.16 -5.04 3.54
C VAL A 19 -7.82 -6.44 3.04
N VAL A 20 -7.89 -6.67 1.73
CA VAL A 20 -7.53 -7.97 1.13
C VAL A 20 -6.05 -8.28 1.33
N LEU A 21 -5.17 -7.29 1.13
CA LEU A 21 -3.73 -7.45 1.31
C LEU A 21 -3.37 -7.75 2.77
N GLU A 22 -3.86 -6.94 3.71
CA GLU A 22 -3.60 -7.13 5.14
C GLU A 22 -4.24 -8.41 5.67
N GLY A 23 -5.44 -8.75 5.19
CA GLY A 23 -6.08 -10.02 5.48
C GLY A 23 -5.26 -11.22 4.99
N ALA A 24 -4.68 -11.15 3.79
CA ALA A 24 -3.79 -12.18 3.29
C ALA A 24 -2.53 -12.32 4.16
N VAL A 25 -1.92 -11.22 4.59
CA VAL A 25 -0.77 -11.24 5.52
C VAL A 25 -1.16 -11.89 6.84
N ALA A 26 -2.25 -11.44 7.47
CA ALA A 26 -2.70 -11.94 8.77
C ALA A 26 -3.03 -13.44 8.76
N LEU A 27 -3.56 -13.96 7.65
CA LEU A 27 -3.95 -15.37 7.52
C LEU A 27 -2.81 -16.28 7.04
N LEU A 28 -1.89 -15.76 6.22
CA LEU A 28 -0.90 -16.58 5.49
C LEU A 28 0.54 -16.35 5.91
N TRP A 29 0.83 -15.52 6.93
CA TRP A 29 2.20 -15.22 7.37
C TRP A 29 3.04 -16.46 7.72
N ARG A 30 2.41 -17.58 8.10
CA ARG A 30 3.10 -18.86 8.36
C ARG A 30 3.59 -19.55 7.08
N HIS A 31 3.05 -19.19 5.92
CA HIS A 31 3.31 -19.81 4.63
C HIS A 31 3.92 -18.79 3.65
N ASN A 32 5.20 -18.45 3.86
CA ASN A 32 5.88 -17.38 3.13
C ASN A 32 5.82 -17.50 1.59
N GLY A 33 5.91 -18.72 1.03
CA GLY A 33 5.82 -18.93 -0.41
C GLY A 33 4.43 -18.65 -0.98
N VAL A 34 3.37 -19.05 -0.28
CA VAL A 34 1.98 -18.79 -0.68
C VAL A 34 1.69 -17.29 -0.57
N LEU A 35 2.10 -16.67 0.53
CA LEU A 35 1.92 -15.23 0.74
C LEU A 35 2.74 -14.39 -0.27
N LEU A 36 3.91 -14.85 -0.70
CA LEU A 36 4.65 -14.23 -1.80
C LEU A 36 3.84 -14.25 -3.09
N ALA A 37 3.30 -15.40 -3.48
CA ALA A 37 2.50 -15.52 -4.69
C ALA A 37 1.25 -14.63 -4.62
N VAL A 38 0.52 -14.67 -3.50
CA VAL A 38 -0.69 -13.87 -3.29
C VAL A 38 -0.38 -12.36 -3.31
N SER A 39 0.63 -11.91 -2.56
CA SER A 39 1.02 -10.49 -2.52
C SER A 39 1.52 -9.99 -3.88
N ALA A 40 2.26 -10.82 -4.63
CA ALA A 40 2.67 -10.50 -6.00
C ALA A 40 1.46 -10.40 -6.94
N ILE A 41 0.48 -11.30 -6.85
CA ILE A 41 -0.75 -11.23 -7.64
C ILE A 41 -1.52 -9.95 -7.32
N ILE A 42 -1.71 -9.62 -6.04
CA ILE A 42 -2.40 -8.38 -5.62
C ILE A 42 -1.64 -7.15 -6.15
N CYS A 43 -0.31 -7.15 -6.07
CA CYS A 43 0.54 -6.09 -6.61
C CYS A 43 0.34 -5.92 -8.12
N VAL A 44 0.36 -7.01 -8.89
CA VAL A 44 0.16 -6.99 -10.35
C VAL A 44 -1.23 -6.50 -10.71
N VAL A 45 -2.27 -6.98 -10.02
CA VAL A 45 -3.65 -6.52 -10.24
C VAL A 45 -3.79 -5.03 -9.87
N GLY A 46 -3.15 -4.60 -8.77
CA GLY A 46 -3.07 -3.21 -8.36
C GLY A 46 -2.42 -2.33 -9.41
N LEU A 47 -1.28 -2.75 -9.97
CA LEU A 47 -0.58 -2.05 -11.05
C LEU A 47 -1.35 -2.04 -12.37
N ALA A 48 -2.00 -3.16 -12.72
CA ALA A 48 -2.86 -3.23 -13.90
C ALA A 48 -3.98 -2.17 -13.83
N ARG A 49 -4.44 -1.86 -12.61
CA ARG A 49 -5.43 -0.82 -12.35
C ARG A 49 -4.84 0.59 -12.18
N TRP A 50 -3.68 0.70 -11.51
CA TRP A 50 -3.04 1.96 -11.12
C TRP A 50 -1.55 1.94 -11.49
N HIS A 51 -1.20 2.60 -12.59
CA HIS A 51 0.16 2.64 -13.13
C HIS A 51 0.61 4.06 -13.50
N ALA A 52 0.08 5.09 -12.84
CA ALA A 52 0.63 6.42 -13.00
C ALA A 52 2.09 6.46 -12.50
N ARG A 53 2.90 7.41 -12.97
CA ARG A 53 4.31 7.53 -12.54
C ARG A 53 4.45 7.58 -11.03
N LEU A 54 3.57 8.35 -10.37
CA LEU A 54 3.58 8.49 -8.92
C LEU A 54 3.18 7.19 -8.20
N ASP A 55 2.29 6.39 -8.78
CA ASP A 55 1.89 5.07 -8.26
C ASP A 55 3.10 4.12 -8.23
N ILE A 56 3.83 4.08 -9.34
CA ILE A 56 5.06 3.28 -9.46
C ILE A 56 6.14 3.81 -8.52
N CYS A 57 6.28 5.13 -8.37
CA CYS A 57 7.21 5.72 -7.41
C CYS A 57 6.88 5.29 -5.97
N PHE A 58 5.62 5.36 -5.54
CA PHE A 58 5.23 4.90 -4.20
C PHE A 58 5.51 3.42 -4.00
N LEU A 59 5.17 2.58 -4.98
CA LEU A 59 5.46 1.14 -4.95
C LEU A 59 6.96 0.87 -4.74
N LEU A 60 7.80 1.49 -5.57
CA LEU A 60 9.25 1.23 -5.57
C LEU A 60 9.94 1.84 -4.35
N VAL A 61 9.59 3.07 -3.96
CA VAL A 61 10.20 3.74 -2.80
C VAL A 61 9.87 2.96 -1.53
N ILE A 62 8.59 2.65 -1.28
CA ILE A 62 8.20 1.93 -0.08
C ILE A 62 8.67 0.47 -0.14
N GLY A 63 8.50 -0.20 -1.28
CA GLY A 63 8.90 -1.59 -1.44
C GLY A 63 10.41 -1.82 -1.34
N VAL A 64 11.23 -0.91 -1.89
CA VAL A 64 12.70 -1.06 -1.87
C VAL A 64 13.30 -0.38 -0.65
N LEU A 65 13.17 0.95 -0.53
CA LEU A 65 13.81 1.69 0.57
C LEU A 65 13.21 1.30 1.93
N GLY A 66 11.90 1.09 1.99
CA GLY A 66 11.24 0.59 3.21
C GLY A 66 11.74 -0.79 3.62
N SER A 67 11.87 -1.73 2.69
CA SER A 67 12.42 -3.05 2.99
C SER A 67 13.90 -3.02 3.39
N LEU A 68 14.70 -2.14 2.78
CA LEU A 68 16.10 -1.95 3.18
C LEU A 68 16.20 -1.41 4.61
N ALA A 69 15.35 -0.43 4.97
CA ALA A 69 15.27 0.06 6.34
C ALA A 69 14.88 -1.06 7.31
N GLU A 70 13.89 -1.88 6.95
CA GLU A 70 13.50 -3.04 7.75
C GLU A 70 14.61 -4.05 7.96
N ILE A 71 15.36 -4.36 6.90
CA ILE A 71 16.54 -5.22 7.00
C ILE A 71 17.52 -4.66 8.03
N VAL A 72 17.81 -3.35 8.01
CA VAL A 72 18.67 -2.73 9.02
C VAL A 72 18.09 -2.92 10.42
N PHE A 73 16.80 -2.62 10.64
CA PHE A 73 16.20 -2.74 11.98
C PHE A 73 16.26 -4.16 12.54
N VAL A 74 15.99 -5.18 11.72
CA VAL A 74 16.02 -6.57 12.18
C VAL A 74 17.44 -7.12 12.37
N GLN A 75 18.42 -6.64 11.60
CA GLN A 75 19.83 -7.03 11.74
C GLN A 75 20.47 -6.42 12.99
N PHE A 76 20.09 -5.19 13.35
CA PHE A 76 20.57 -4.52 14.55
C PHE A 76 19.74 -4.84 15.81
N GLY A 77 18.77 -5.75 15.70
CA GLY A 77 18.02 -6.27 16.85
C GLY A 77 16.90 -5.36 17.35
N GLY A 78 16.43 -4.39 16.56
CA GLY A 78 15.28 -3.54 16.92
C GLY A 78 14.00 -4.36 17.12
N TRP A 79 13.73 -5.30 16.21
CA TRP A 79 12.71 -6.34 16.36
C TRP A 79 13.00 -7.53 15.44
N ARG A 80 12.14 -8.55 15.45
CA ARG A 80 12.27 -9.74 14.60
C ARG A 80 10.91 -10.16 14.06
N TYR A 81 10.88 -10.59 12.79
CA TYR A 81 9.70 -11.21 12.21
C TYR A 81 9.47 -12.61 12.79
N ALA A 82 8.21 -13.00 12.95
CA ALA A 82 7.84 -14.32 13.45
C ALA A 82 8.20 -15.45 12.48
N ASN A 83 8.28 -15.18 11.17
CA ASN A 83 8.60 -16.15 10.13
C ASN A 83 9.54 -15.55 9.07
N PRO A 84 10.81 -15.27 9.39
CA PRO A 84 11.76 -14.68 8.46
C PRO A 84 12.17 -15.68 7.37
N THR A 85 12.46 -15.21 6.16
CA THR A 85 12.95 -16.07 5.05
C THR A 85 14.34 -15.67 4.60
N TRP A 86 14.60 -14.37 4.47
CA TRP A 86 15.82 -13.86 3.84
C TRP A 86 16.27 -12.58 4.55
N ILE A 87 17.53 -12.57 5.02
CA ILE A 87 18.17 -11.43 5.72
C ILE A 87 17.31 -10.86 6.87
N GLY A 88 16.58 -11.75 7.56
CA GLY A 88 15.76 -11.38 8.72
C GLY A 88 14.35 -10.88 8.40
N ILE A 89 13.99 -10.70 7.13
CA ILE A 89 12.63 -10.36 6.69
C ILE A 89 11.98 -11.51 5.90
N PRO A 90 10.63 -11.59 5.84
CA PRO A 90 9.94 -12.53 4.98
C PRO A 90 10.09 -12.14 3.49
N VAL A 91 10.21 -13.13 2.60
CA VAL A 91 10.44 -12.87 1.16
C VAL A 91 9.29 -12.12 0.47
N TRP A 92 8.07 -12.24 1.01
CA TRP A 92 6.89 -11.53 0.52
C TRP A 92 6.83 -10.06 0.96
N PHE A 93 7.63 -9.67 1.95
CA PHE A 93 7.55 -8.35 2.58
C PHE A 93 7.72 -7.19 1.59
N PRO A 94 8.72 -7.18 0.69
CA PRO A 94 8.88 -6.07 -0.26
C PRO A 94 7.67 -5.86 -1.18
N PHE A 95 7.01 -6.96 -1.58
CA PHE A 95 5.82 -6.90 -2.42
C PHE A 95 4.62 -6.38 -1.64
N ALA A 96 4.35 -6.94 -0.46
CA ALA A 96 3.25 -6.48 0.38
C ALA A 96 3.44 -5.00 0.77
N PHE A 97 4.61 -4.65 1.29
CA PHE A 97 4.90 -3.30 1.77
C PHE A 97 4.90 -2.26 0.64
N GLY A 98 5.51 -2.60 -0.51
CA GLY A 98 5.42 -1.76 -1.70
C GLY A 98 3.97 -1.56 -2.15
N THR A 99 3.17 -2.63 -2.20
CA THR A 99 1.75 -2.57 -2.59
C THR A 99 0.95 -1.70 -1.62
N THR A 100 1.26 -1.75 -0.33
CA THR A 100 0.69 -0.82 0.66
C THR A 100 1.08 0.63 0.37
N GLY A 101 2.31 0.90 -0.07
CA GLY A 101 2.73 2.22 -0.54
C GLY A 101 1.91 2.71 -1.74
N LEU A 102 1.72 1.86 -2.75
CA LEU A 102 0.86 2.13 -3.91
C LEU A 102 -0.56 2.51 -3.47
N ILE A 103 -1.19 1.67 -2.65
CA ILE A 103 -2.57 1.87 -2.17
C ILE A 103 -2.66 3.13 -1.29
N GLY A 104 -1.71 3.33 -0.38
CA GLY A 104 -1.68 4.48 0.53
C GLY A 104 -1.54 5.80 -0.21
N GLY A 105 -0.66 5.87 -1.22
CA GLY A 105 -0.52 7.05 -2.06
C GLY A 105 -1.80 7.38 -2.85
N ARG A 106 -2.51 6.35 -3.32
CA ARG A 106 -3.83 6.49 -3.97
C ARG A 106 -4.88 7.00 -2.98
N LEU A 107 -4.99 6.33 -1.82
CA LEU A 107 -5.93 6.67 -0.75
C LEU A 107 -5.80 8.13 -0.31
N ALA A 108 -4.56 8.59 -0.09
CA ALA A 108 -4.30 9.97 0.31
C ALA A 108 -4.80 10.99 -0.73
N ARG A 109 -4.61 10.72 -2.03
CA ARG A 109 -5.08 11.61 -3.10
C ARG A 109 -6.59 11.60 -3.23
N THR A 110 -7.23 10.44 -3.11
CA THR A 110 -8.70 10.33 -3.12
C THR A 110 -9.31 11.08 -1.94
N LEU A 111 -8.73 10.95 -0.74
CA LEU A 111 -9.17 11.68 0.45
C LEU A 111 -9.00 13.19 0.30
N ASN A 112 -7.85 13.66 -0.23
CA ASN A 112 -7.64 15.09 -0.50
C ASN A 112 -8.67 15.62 -1.50
N ALA A 113 -8.96 14.88 -2.58
CA ALA A 113 -9.96 15.31 -3.57
C ALA A 113 -11.38 15.38 -2.98
N ILE A 114 -11.71 14.51 -2.02
CA ILE A 114 -12.97 14.60 -1.27
C ILE A 114 -12.94 15.82 -0.34
N TRP A 115 -11.85 16.01 0.41
CA TRP A 115 -11.69 17.12 1.34
C TRP A 115 -11.82 18.49 0.66
N ASP A 116 -11.15 18.67 -0.47
CA ASP A 116 -11.19 19.92 -1.25
C ASP A 116 -12.60 20.23 -1.77
N LYS A 117 -13.44 19.21 -1.98
CA LYS A 117 -14.86 19.39 -2.35
C LYS A 117 -15.77 19.68 -1.16
N VAL A 118 -15.40 19.26 0.04
CA VAL A 118 -16.19 19.48 1.27
C VAL A 118 -15.84 20.83 1.91
N SER A 119 -14.58 21.25 1.86
CA SER A 119 -14.15 22.52 2.41
C SER A 119 -14.51 23.66 1.45
N PRO A 120 -15.47 24.54 1.79
CA PRO A 120 -15.68 25.75 0.98
C PRO A 120 -14.39 26.57 1.02
N ALA A 121 -13.96 27.07 -0.14
CA ALA A 121 -12.85 28.01 -0.22
C ALA A 121 -13.09 29.14 0.80
N ALA A 122 -12.13 29.41 1.68
CA ALA A 122 -12.22 30.54 2.58
C ALA A 122 -12.45 31.80 1.73
N PRO A 123 -13.42 32.67 2.07
CA PRO A 123 -13.58 33.92 1.35
C PRO A 123 -12.25 34.68 1.43
N GLU A 124 -11.67 35.02 0.27
CA GLU A 124 -10.53 35.93 0.19
C GLU A 124 -10.91 37.20 0.92
N GLU A 125 -10.23 37.48 2.04
CA GLU A 125 -10.41 38.73 2.80
C GLU A 125 -10.02 39.90 1.88
N SER A 126 -11.04 40.68 1.47
CA SER A 126 -10.94 41.90 0.68
C SER A 126 -10.56 43.11 1.52
#